data_AF-A0A2L1KTT6-F1
#
_entry.id   AF-A0A2L1KTT6-F1
#
_cell.length_a   1.000
_cell.length_b   1.000
_cell.length_c   1.000
_cell.angle_alpha   90.00
_cell.angle_beta   90.00
_cell.angle_gamma   90.00
#
_symmetry.space_group_name_H-M   'P 1'
#
loop_
_entity.id
_entity.type
_entity.pdbx_description
1 polymer ?
#
loop_
_entity_poly.entity_id
_entity_poly.type
_entity_poly.pdbx_seq_one_letter_code
_entity_poly.pdbx_strand_id
1 'polypeptide(L)'
;MDVKRANNAVDDGSGIKRAVPSSLKHNVVTVSVEASDRSEDQHHCVKVRFEEWDSLIDELGDETSAVKVTKKLCAGRVSFDCDCGRHQYWYRYIATAGNFALAPPKEYAFPKIRNPNLKGIACKHVIHAMTRLQSASWQLRIGQAMLQAAKRVGFGDDKRRTTKHFTEEDRKRFNKNRNSQTNQGAMRQEWDKYQRRQKALGNQIARDSTKLRTLSDKLLKARKMTQKQRAKAEESQQKLKAEQDKNKVLLQQLADRFKVERQAFIDAMVMTGVSRQDAEKRFLDYVKNKGRG
;
A
#
# COMPACT_ATOMS: atom_id res chain seq x y z
N MET A 1 -10.05 27.48 -18.66
CA MET A 1 -8.76 27.75 -19.32
C MET A 1 -7.86 26.52 -19.31
N ASP A 2 -7.52 25.97 -18.14
CA ASP A 2 -6.57 24.84 -18.03
C ASP A 2 -7.01 23.55 -18.75
N VAL A 3 -8.31 23.29 -18.90
CA VAL A 3 -8.82 22.15 -19.70
C VAL A 3 -8.46 22.28 -21.19
N LYS A 4 -8.57 23.47 -21.79
CA LYS A 4 -8.19 23.67 -23.20
C LYS A 4 -6.69 23.46 -23.39
N ARG A 5 -5.87 23.95 -22.45
CA ARG A 5 -4.41 23.73 -22.41
C ARG A 5 -4.07 22.24 -22.23
N ALA A 6 -4.76 21.55 -21.32
CA ALA A 6 -4.57 20.11 -21.13
C ALA A 6 -4.92 19.29 -22.38
N ASN A 7 -5.91 19.73 -23.17
CA ASN A 7 -6.28 19.08 -24.43
C ASN A 7 -5.43 19.50 -25.64
N ASN A 8 -4.44 20.38 -25.45
CA ASN A 8 -3.68 21.02 -26.53
C ASN A 8 -4.56 21.73 -27.57
N ALA A 9 -5.68 22.32 -27.12
CA ALA A 9 -6.64 23.05 -27.96
C ALA A 9 -6.45 24.57 -27.87
N VAL A 10 -5.18 25.00 -27.83
CA VAL A 10 -4.75 26.40 -27.74
C VAL A 10 -3.55 26.62 -28.66
N ASP A 11 -3.52 27.74 -29.36
CA ASP A 11 -2.48 28.05 -30.35
C ASP A 11 -1.30 28.82 -29.74
N ASP A 12 -1.37 29.16 -28.45
CA ASP A 12 -0.35 29.95 -27.75
C ASP A 12 0.88 29.13 -27.31
N GLY A 13 1.00 27.87 -27.74
CA GLY A 13 2.08 26.96 -27.32
C GLY A 13 2.03 26.53 -25.85
N SER A 14 0.94 26.85 -25.12
CA SER A 14 0.78 26.47 -23.71
C SER A 14 0.13 25.10 -23.50
N GLY A 15 -0.16 24.38 -24.58
CA GLY A 15 -0.79 23.07 -24.55
C GLY A 15 0.15 21.91 -24.17
N ILE A 16 -0.43 20.81 -23.69
CA ILE A 16 0.33 19.61 -23.29
C ILE A 16 0.30 18.57 -24.41
N LYS A 17 1.46 18.09 -24.81
CA LYS A 17 1.60 17.13 -25.91
C LYS A 17 1.55 15.68 -25.46
N ARG A 18 2.09 15.37 -24.27
CA ARG A 18 2.28 13.98 -23.83
C ARG A 18 2.26 13.84 -22.32
N ALA A 19 1.75 12.71 -21.85
CA ALA A 19 2.02 12.20 -20.52
C ALA A 19 2.22 10.68 -20.59
N VAL A 20 3.11 10.17 -19.75
CA VAL A 20 3.46 8.74 -19.69
C VAL A 20 3.70 8.33 -18.22
N PRO A 21 3.12 7.22 -17.73
CA PRO A 21 3.46 6.67 -16.43
C PRO A 21 4.94 6.27 -16.39
N SER A 22 5.65 6.69 -15.35
CA SER A 22 7.06 6.33 -15.12
C SER A 22 7.19 5.15 -14.15
N SER A 23 6.41 5.18 -13.07
CA SER A 23 6.43 4.12 -12.05
C SER A 23 5.10 4.02 -11.31
N LEU A 24 4.83 2.84 -10.77
CA LEU A 24 3.75 2.58 -9.83
C LEU A 24 4.36 2.01 -8.55
N LYS A 25 4.26 2.76 -7.45
CA LYS A 25 4.71 2.32 -6.13
C LYS A 25 3.50 2.05 -5.27
N HIS A 26 3.18 0.77 -5.06
CA HIS A 26 1.97 0.35 -4.35
C HIS A 26 0.73 1.06 -4.94
N ASN A 27 0.12 1.99 -4.21
CA ASN A 27 -1.06 2.74 -4.63
C ASN A 27 -0.77 4.10 -5.27
N VAL A 28 0.50 4.47 -5.50
CA VAL A 28 0.88 5.77 -6.09
C VAL A 28 1.49 5.58 -7.47
N VAL A 29 0.80 6.06 -8.51
CA VAL A 29 1.35 6.17 -9.86
C VAL A 29 2.06 7.51 -10.04
N THR A 30 3.26 7.48 -10.58
CA THR A 30 4.02 8.67 -10.99
C THR A 30 3.95 8.78 -12.51
N VAL A 31 3.62 9.96 -13.00
CA VAL A 31 3.40 10.28 -14.40
C VAL A 31 4.33 11.42 -14.78
N SER A 32 5.15 11.20 -15.79
CA SER A 32 5.94 12.25 -16.42
C SER A 32 5.09 12.90 -17.51
N VAL A 33 4.84 14.20 -17.34
CA VAL A 33 4.10 15.03 -18.30
C VAL A 33 5.11 15.90 -19.04
N GLU A 34 5.11 15.82 -20.36
CA GLU A 34 5.89 16.72 -21.21
C GLU A 34 5.32 18.13 -21.06
N ALA A 35 6.17 19.07 -20.67
CA ALA A 35 5.77 20.44 -20.47
C ALA A 35 5.38 21.09 -21.80
N SER A 36 4.66 22.19 -21.72
CA SER A 36 4.31 22.98 -22.91
C SER A 36 5.51 23.76 -23.42
N ASP A 37 5.48 24.20 -24.68
CA ASP A 37 6.58 24.95 -25.31
C ASP A 37 6.92 26.29 -24.60
N ARG A 38 5.97 26.86 -23.84
CA ARG A 38 6.21 28.06 -23.00
C ARG A 38 6.76 27.78 -21.60
N SER A 39 6.92 26.52 -21.23
CA SER A 39 7.40 26.14 -19.89
C SER A 39 8.91 26.29 -19.82
N GLU A 40 9.43 26.75 -18.67
CA GLU A 40 10.87 26.74 -18.39
C GLU A 40 11.38 25.31 -18.21
N ASP A 41 10.57 24.45 -17.56
CA ASP A 41 10.87 23.04 -17.37
C ASP A 41 10.50 22.21 -18.61
N GLN A 42 11.26 21.14 -18.89
CA GLN A 42 10.95 20.18 -19.95
C GLN A 42 9.86 19.17 -19.56
N HIS A 43 9.85 18.76 -18.29
CA HIS A 43 8.92 17.74 -17.79
C HIS A 43 8.44 18.10 -16.39
N HIS A 44 7.17 17.76 -16.13
CA HIS A 44 6.54 17.87 -14.81
C HIS A 44 6.17 16.47 -14.30
N CYS A 45 6.40 16.23 -13.02
CA CYS A 45 6.08 15.02 -12.31
C CYS A 45 4.71 15.15 -11.63
N VAL A 46 3.73 14.39 -12.12
CA VAL A 46 2.41 14.26 -11.50
C VAL A 46 2.36 12.95 -10.74
N LYS A 47 2.06 13.00 -9.44
CA LYS A 47 1.84 11.82 -8.61
C LYS A 47 0.35 11.69 -8.32
N VAL A 48 -0.18 10.49 -8.48
CA VAL A 48 -1.60 10.18 -8.21
C VAL A 48 -1.66 8.96 -7.31
N ARG A 49 -2.27 9.11 -6.14
CA ARG A 49 -2.55 8.03 -5.20
C ARG A 49 -3.98 7.56 -5.36
N PHE A 50 -4.17 6.27 -5.56
CA PHE A 50 -5.48 5.63 -5.56
C PHE A 50 -5.90 5.33 -4.13
N GLU A 51 -6.97 5.98 -3.67
CA GLU A 51 -7.44 5.83 -2.28
C GLU A 51 -8.16 4.49 -2.04
N GLU A 52 -8.68 3.88 -3.12
CA GLU A 52 -9.45 2.63 -3.05
C GLU A 52 -8.60 1.39 -3.40
N TRP A 53 -7.28 1.55 -3.54
CA TRP A 53 -6.36 0.48 -3.95
C TRP A 53 -6.51 -0.79 -3.09
N ASP A 54 -6.36 -0.65 -1.77
CA ASP A 54 -6.40 -1.78 -0.85
C ASP A 54 -7.78 -2.43 -0.81
N SER A 55 -8.86 -1.65 -0.81
CA SER A 55 -10.21 -2.22 -0.84
C SER A 55 -10.54 -2.97 -2.13
N LEU A 56 -9.96 -2.53 -3.24
CA LEU A 56 -10.22 -3.11 -4.56
C LEU A 56 -9.29 -4.28 -4.88
N ILE A 57 -8.15 -4.40 -4.19
CA ILE A 57 -7.24 -5.53 -4.38
C ILE A 57 -7.89 -6.85 -3.95
N ASP A 58 -8.76 -6.79 -2.93
CA ASP A 58 -9.51 -7.95 -2.43
C ASP A 58 -10.62 -8.39 -3.40
N GLU A 59 -11.06 -7.52 -4.32
CA GLU A 59 -12.03 -7.85 -5.37
C GLU A 59 -11.37 -8.56 -6.57
N LEU A 60 -10.04 -8.72 -6.59
CA LEU A 60 -9.31 -9.37 -7.69
C LEU A 60 -9.35 -10.89 -7.53
N GLY A 61 -10.05 -11.57 -8.45
CA GLY A 61 -10.03 -13.04 -8.55
C GLY A 61 -9.15 -13.57 -9.67
N ASP A 62 -9.12 -12.88 -10.81
CA ASP A 62 -8.52 -13.32 -12.07
C ASP A 62 -8.13 -12.15 -12.99
N GLU A 63 -7.56 -12.42 -14.17
CA GLU A 63 -7.18 -11.37 -15.12
C GLU A 63 -8.38 -10.60 -15.70
N THR A 64 -9.54 -11.25 -15.83
CA THR A 64 -10.76 -10.65 -16.36
C THR A 64 -11.33 -9.61 -15.38
N SER A 65 -11.40 -9.96 -14.10
CA SER A 65 -11.80 -9.06 -13.02
C SER A 65 -10.82 -7.90 -12.86
N ALA A 66 -9.52 -8.11 -13.12
CA ALA A 66 -8.51 -7.05 -13.04
C ALA A 66 -8.81 -5.85 -13.95
N VAL A 67 -9.32 -6.06 -15.17
CA VAL A 67 -9.68 -4.96 -16.06
C VAL A 67 -10.86 -4.15 -15.50
N LYS A 68 -11.90 -4.83 -14.99
CA LYS A 68 -13.08 -4.18 -14.41
C LYS A 68 -12.73 -3.41 -13.14
N VAL A 69 -11.99 -4.05 -12.24
CA VAL A 69 -11.51 -3.46 -10.98
C VAL A 69 -10.62 -2.26 -11.26
N THR A 70 -9.72 -2.34 -12.24
CA THR A 70 -8.82 -1.22 -12.56
C THR A 70 -9.56 -0.04 -13.20
N LYS A 71 -10.57 -0.29 -14.02
CA LYS A 71 -11.45 0.77 -14.52
C LYS A 71 -12.15 1.49 -13.37
N LYS A 72 -12.67 0.73 -12.40
CA LYS A 72 -13.27 1.28 -11.17
C LYS A 72 -12.25 2.09 -10.36
N LEU A 73 -11.05 1.57 -10.17
CA LEU A 73 -9.94 2.22 -9.47
C LEU A 73 -9.56 3.56 -10.13
N CYS A 74 -9.38 3.58 -11.46
CA CYS A 74 -8.97 4.78 -12.20
C CYS A 74 -10.07 5.84 -12.28
N ALA A 75 -11.34 5.45 -12.15
CA ALA A 75 -12.49 6.36 -12.05
C ALA A 75 -12.84 6.73 -10.60
N GLY A 76 -12.16 6.11 -9.63
CA GLY A 76 -12.43 6.24 -8.21
C GLY A 76 -11.81 7.49 -7.58
N ARG A 77 -11.76 7.48 -6.25
CA ARG A 77 -11.18 8.60 -5.48
C ARG A 77 -9.66 8.59 -5.58
N VAL A 78 -9.10 9.77 -5.82
CA VAL A 78 -7.66 9.97 -5.97
C VAL A 78 -7.18 11.18 -5.17
N SER A 79 -5.98 11.07 -4.61
CA SER A 79 -5.20 12.23 -4.19
C SER A 79 -4.08 12.47 -5.18
N PHE A 80 -3.68 13.72 -5.39
CA PHE A 80 -2.63 14.02 -6.35
C PHE A 80 -1.75 15.19 -5.91
N ASP A 81 -0.57 15.27 -6.52
CA ASP A 81 0.34 16.40 -6.46
C ASP A 81 1.04 16.56 -7.81
N CYS A 82 1.44 17.79 -8.13
CA CYS A 82 2.26 18.12 -9.27
C CYS A 82 3.34 19.11 -8.84
N ASP A 83 4.57 18.88 -9.28
CA ASP A 83 5.73 19.73 -9.04
C ASP A 83 5.68 21.10 -9.74
N CYS A 84 4.82 21.28 -10.76
CA CYS A 84 4.76 22.57 -11.46
C CYS A 84 4.37 23.73 -10.53
N GLY A 85 4.97 24.90 -10.76
CA GLY A 85 4.68 26.11 -9.97
C GLY A 85 3.19 26.48 -9.95
N ARG A 86 2.46 26.23 -11.05
CA ARG A 86 1.01 26.47 -11.10
C ARG A 86 0.25 25.61 -10.09
N HIS A 87 0.62 24.36 -9.89
CA HIS A 87 0.02 23.52 -8.87
C HIS A 87 0.42 23.99 -7.47
N GLN A 88 1.73 24.14 -7.24
CA GLN A 88 2.29 24.55 -5.97
C GLN A 88 1.65 25.83 -5.41
N TYR A 89 1.56 26.90 -6.20
CA TYR A 89 1.14 28.20 -5.68
C TYR A 89 -0.34 28.57 -5.91
N TRP A 90 -1.08 27.85 -6.78
CA TRP A 90 -2.51 28.14 -7.03
C TRP A 90 -3.46 27.08 -6.48
N TYR A 91 -3.05 25.80 -6.50
CA TYR A 91 -3.96 24.67 -6.30
C TYR A 91 -3.61 23.80 -5.10
N ARG A 92 -2.35 23.77 -4.63
CA ARG A 92 -1.93 22.90 -3.52
C ARG A 92 -2.65 23.25 -2.21
N TYR A 93 -2.92 24.53 -1.97
CA TYR A 93 -3.76 24.96 -0.85
C TYR A 93 -5.18 24.36 -0.94
N ILE A 94 -5.82 24.44 -2.11
CA ILE A 94 -7.16 23.88 -2.35
C ILE A 94 -7.15 22.36 -2.17
N ALA A 95 -6.12 21.68 -2.65
CA ALA A 95 -5.94 20.25 -2.45
C ALA A 95 -5.76 19.87 -0.98
N THR A 96 -5.03 20.69 -0.23
CA THR A 96 -4.82 20.49 1.20
C THR A 96 -6.12 20.70 1.97
N ALA A 97 -6.83 21.80 1.69
CA ALA A 97 -8.12 22.12 2.30
C ALA A 97 -9.21 21.09 1.94
N GLY A 98 -9.21 20.59 0.71
CA GLY A 98 -10.14 19.56 0.23
C GLY A 98 -9.74 18.13 0.61
N ASN A 99 -8.64 17.93 1.35
CA ASN A 99 -8.13 16.63 1.78
C ASN A 99 -7.86 15.64 0.61
N PHE A 100 -7.41 16.16 -0.53
CA PHE A 100 -6.98 15.36 -1.69
C PHE A 100 -5.54 15.67 -2.13
N ALA A 101 -4.80 16.45 -1.33
CA ALA A 101 -3.38 16.67 -1.54
C ALA A 101 -2.57 15.41 -1.22
N LEU A 102 -1.73 15.00 -2.16
CA LEU A 102 -0.74 13.96 -1.90
C LEU A 102 0.48 14.57 -1.19
N ALA A 103 0.55 14.36 0.12
CA ALA A 103 1.62 14.90 0.97
C ALA A 103 2.85 13.98 1.06
N PRO A 104 4.06 14.53 1.34
CA PRO A 104 4.41 15.96 1.44
C PRO A 104 4.79 16.59 0.08
N PRO A 105 4.69 17.94 -0.08
CA PRO A 105 4.30 18.93 0.94
C PRO A 105 2.80 19.26 0.96
N LYS A 106 2.29 19.63 2.14
CA LYS A 106 0.97 20.27 2.29
C LYS A 106 1.12 21.79 2.30
N GLU A 107 0.17 22.49 1.69
CA GLU A 107 0.18 23.95 1.66
C GLU A 107 -1.00 24.48 2.48
N TYR A 108 -0.69 25.21 3.55
CA TYR A 108 -1.67 25.80 4.46
C TYR A 108 -1.78 27.32 4.27
N ALA A 109 -0.87 27.94 3.52
CA ALA A 109 -0.94 29.35 3.20
C ALA A 109 -1.98 29.61 2.10
N PHE A 110 -2.96 30.45 2.41
CA PHE A 110 -3.97 30.85 1.45
C PHE A 110 -3.33 31.60 0.26
N PRO A 111 -3.66 31.26 -1.00
CA PRO A 111 -3.02 31.82 -2.20
C PRO A 111 -3.55 33.23 -2.54
N LYS A 112 -3.34 34.19 -1.64
CA LYS A 112 -3.88 35.56 -1.70
C LYS A 112 -3.61 36.29 -3.02
N ILE A 113 -2.42 36.11 -3.60
CA ILE A 113 -2.01 36.82 -4.82
C ILE A 113 -2.37 36.00 -6.07
N ARG A 114 -2.07 34.70 -6.04
CA ARG A 114 -2.14 33.84 -7.23
C ARG A 114 -3.54 33.30 -7.51
N ASN A 115 -4.30 32.97 -6.47
CA ASN A 115 -5.66 32.42 -6.58
C ASN A 115 -6.57 32.90 -5.42
N PRO A 116 -6.81 34.23 -5.29
CA PRO A 116 -7.58 34.78 -4.17
C PRO A 116 -9.01 34.23 -4.06
N ASN A 117 -9.59 33.80 -5.18
CA ASN A 117 -10.98 33.32 -5.25
C ASN A 117 -11.08 31.79 -5.28
N LEU A 118 -9.97 31.07 -5.04
CA LEU A 118 -9.90 29.60 -5.08
C LEU A 118 -10.55 28.98 -6.33
N LYS A 119 -10.33 29.60 -7.50
CA LYS A 119 -10.93 29.14 -8.76
C LYS A 119 -10.15 27.95 -9.32
N GLY A 120 -10.88 26.89 -9.68
CA GLY A 120 -10.32 25.66 -10.26
C GLY A 120 -9.69 24.73 -9.22
N ILE A 121 -9.42 23.49 -9.63
CA ILE A 121 -9.01 22.40 -8.74
C ILE A 121 -7.59 21.89 -9.06
N ALA A 122 -7.14 22.02 -10.31
CA ALA A 122 -5.93 21.38 -10.78
C ALA A 122 -5.27 22.15 -11.93
N CYS A 123 -3.94 21.97 -12.07
CA CYS A 123 -3.19 22.48 -13.21
C CYS A 123 -3.44 21.62 -14.47
N LYS A 124 -3.05 22.15 -15.63
CA LYS A 124 -3.15 21.42 -16.92
C LYS A 124 -2.46 20.06 -16.92
N HIS A 125 -1.33 19.90 -16.19
CA HIS A 125 -0.59 18.65 -16.13
C HIS A 125 -1.39 17.54 -15.44
N VAL A 126 -1.99 17.86 -14.28
CA VAL A 126 -2.87 16.93 -13.55
C VAL A 126 -4.10 16.58 -14.40
N ILE A 127 -4.76 17.58 -15.01
CA ILE A 127 -5.95 17.33 -15.85
C ILE A 127 -5.62 16.38 -17.01
N HIS A 128 -4.49 16.61 -17.67
CA HIS A 128 -4.05 15.76 -18.77
C HIS A 128 -3.71 14.35 -18.26
N ALA A 129 -2.94 14.23 -17.17
CA ALA A 129 -2.61 12.93 -16.57
C ALA A 129 -3.86 12.13 -16.16
N MET A 130 -4.85 12.77 -15.54
CA MET A 130 -6.12 12.13 -15.16
C MET A 130 -6.95 11.69 -16.37
N THR A 131 -6.91 12.45 -17.46
CA THR A 131 -7.56 12.07 -18.72
C THR A 131 -6.89 10.84 -19.33
N ARG A 132 -5.55 10.80 -19.32
CA ARG A 132 -4.78 9.64 -19.80
C ARG A 132 -4.96 8.40 -18.93
N LEU A 133 -5.22 8.58 -17.63
CA LEU A 133 -5.51 7.50 -16.69
C LEU A 133 -6.77 6.71 -17.07
N GLN A 134 -7.70 7.31 -17.81
CA GLN A 134 -8.88 6.63 -18.35
C GLN A 134 -8.58 5.77 -19.60
N SER A 135 -7.35 5.81 -20.12
CA SER A 135 -6.99 5.03 -21.31
C SER A 135 -6.87 3.54 -20.99
N ALA A 136 -7.37 2.71 -21.91
CA ALA A 136 -7.32 1.25 -21.75
C ALA A 136 -5.89 0.71 -21.62
N SER A 137 -4.91 1.34 -22.30
CA SER A 137 -3.50 0.92 -22.22
C SER A 137 -2.90 1.14 -20.84
N TRP A 138 -3.24 2.26 -20.18
CA TRP A 138 -2.79 2.54 -18.82
C TRP A 138 -3.47 1.61 -17.82
N GLN A 139 -4.80 1.49 -17.92
CA GLN A 139 -5.60 0.63 -17.06
C GLN A 139 -5.14 -0.83 -17.12
N LEU A 140 -4.81 -1.35 -18.31
CA LEU A 140 -4.31 -2.72 -18.45
C LEU A 140 -3.01 -2.94 -17.66
N ARG A 141 -2.04 -2.03 -17.75
CA ARG A 141 -0.75 -2.18 -17.05
C ARG A 141 -0.86 -1.95 -15.55
N ILE A 142 -1.71 -1.00 -15.13
CA ILE A 142 -2.02 -0.78 -13.72
C ILE A 142 -2.69 -2.04 -13.15
N GLY A 143 -3.65 -2.64 -13.86
CA GLY A 143 -4.31 -3.87 -13.44
C GLY A 143 -3.38 -5.08 -13.36
N GLN A 144 -2.46 -5.22 -14.32
CA GLN A 144 -1.41 -6.25 -14.25
C GLN A 144 -0.51 -6.06 -13.02
N ALA A 145 -0.15 -4.81 -12.69
CA ALA A 145 0.65 -4.52 -11.51
C ALA A 145 -0.14 -4.78 -10.20
N MET A 146 -1.44 -4.48 -10.21
CA MET A 146 -2.35 -4.75 -9.09
C MET A 146 -2.52 -6.25 -8.85
N LEU A 147 -2.67 -7.04 -9.91
CA LEU A 147 -2.75 -8.51 -9.84
C LEU A 147 -1.42 -9.13 -9.37
N GLN A 148 -0.28 -8.57 -9.79
CA GLN A 148 1.04 -8.95 -9.27
C GLN A 148 1.17 -8.62 -7.78
N ALA A 149 0.62 -7.50 -7.32
CA ALA A 149 0.60 -7.14 -5.91
C ALA A 149 -0.31 -8.08 -5.10
N ALA A 150 -1.50 -8.43 -5.61
CA ALA A 150 -2.44 -9.34 -4.97
C ALA A 150 -1.83 -10.74 -4.74
N LYS A 151 -1.06 -11.26 -5.70
CA LYS A 151 -0.38 -12.56 -5.58
C LYS A 151 0.75 -12.57 -4.54
N ARG A 152 1.30 -11.41 -4.18
CA ARG A 152 2.42 -11.29 -3.25
C ARG A 152 1.92 -11.26 -1.81
N VAL A 153 1.30 -12.34 -1.36
CA VAL A 153 0.93 -12.54 0.06
C VAL A 153 2.16 -13.08 0.80
N GLY A 154 3.07 -12.19 1.21
CA GLY A 154 4.26 -12.53 1.99
C GLY A 154 4.42 -11.62 3.20
N PHE A 155 4.56 -12.21 4.39
CA PHE A 155 4.74 -11.51 5.66
C PHE A 155 6.03 -10.66 5.61
N GLY A 156 5.88 -9.33 5.62
CA GLY A 156 6.99 -8.38 5.45
C GLY A 156 6.83 -7.50 4.20
N ASP A 157 5.81 -6.65 4.23
CA ASP A 157 5.49 -5.70 3.14
C ASP A 157 6.51 -4.57 3.11
N ASP A 158 7.69 -4.85 2.56
CA ASP A 158 8.67 -3.82 2.28
C ASP A 158 8.15 -2.97 1.11
N LYS A 159 7.72 -1.73 1.40
CA LYS A 159 7.25 -0.74 0.41
C LYS A 159 8.26 -0.51 -0.74
N ARG A 160 9.51 -0.94 -0.58
CA ARG A 160 10.55 -0.94 -1.62
C ARG A 160 10.35 -2.05 -2.67
N ARG A 161 9.71 -3.18 -2.34
CA ARG A 161 9.48 -4.33 -3.22
C ARG A 161 8.21 -4.25 -4.09
N THR A 162 7.31 -3.30 -3.84
CA THR A 162 6.08 -3.08 -4.63
C THR A 162 6.21 -1.99 -5.69
N THR A 163 7.42 -1.45 -5.87
CA THR A 163 7.68 -0.44 -6.91
C THR A 163 7.90 -1.10 -8.26
N LYS A 164 7.00 -0.84 -9.20
CA LYS A 164 7.15 -1.20 -10.61
C LYS A 164 7.60 0.03 -11.39
N HIS A 165 8.81 -0.03 -11.95
CA HIS A 165 9.25 0.93 -12.97
C HIS A 165 8.80 0.43 -14.33
N PHE A 166 8.15 1.29 -15.12
CA PHE A 166 7.70 0.90 -16.45
C PHE A 166 8.86 0.98 -17.44
N THR A 167 9.01 -0.06 -18.27
CA THR A 167 10.09 -0.13 -19.26
C THR A 167 9.83 0.78 -20.45
N GLU A 168 10.81 0.95 -21.33
CA GLU A 168 10.62 1.77 -22.54
C GLU A 168 9.56 1.16 -23.49
N GLU A 169 9.41 -0.18 -23.52
CA GLU A 169 8.32 -0.83 -24.25
C GLU A 169 6.95 -0.49 -23.66
N ASP A 170 6.84 -0.42 -22.33
CA ASP A 170 5.62 0.04 -21.67
C ASP A 170 5.32 1.49 -22.02
N ARG A 171 6.33 2.37 -22.03
CA ARG A 171 6.19 3.78 -22.42
C ARG A 171 5.69 3.92 -23.86
N LYS A 172 6.19 3.10 -24.79
CA LYS A 172 5.68 3.04 -26.18
C LYS A 172 4.20 2.59 -26.22
N ARG A 173 3.79 1.63 -25.38
CA ARG A 173 2.40 1.14 -25.31
C ARG A 173 1.45 2.16 -24.67
N PHE A 174 1.88 2.87 -23.63
CA PHE A 174 1.12 3.96 -23.00
C PHE A 174 0.83 5.13 -23.94
N ASN A 175 1.70 5.27 -24.93
CA ASN A 175 1.58 6.25 -26.00
C ASN A 175 0.66 5.80 -27.13
N LYS A 176 0.07 4.59 -27.09
CA LYS A 176 -1.04 4.21 -27.97
C LYS A 176 -2.32 4.90 -27.48
N ASN A 177 -3.13 5.42 -28.41
CA ASN A 177 -4.37 6.18 -28.15
C ASN A 177 -4.18 7.55 -27.47
N ARG A 178 -3.27 8.41 -27.96
CA ARG A 178 -2.97 9.74 -27.37
C ARG A 178 -4.12 10.75 -27.45
N ASN A 179 -5.12 10.49 -28.30
CA ASN A 179 -6.15 11.46 -28.66
C ASN A 179 -7.29 11.59 -27.64
N SER A 180 -7.21 10.91 -26.48
CA SER A 180 -8.19 11.07 -25.42
C SER A 180 -8.14 12.49 -24.86
N GLN A 181 -9.26 13.21 -24.97
CA GLN A 181 -9.40 14.58 -24.49
C GLN A 181 -10.37 14.65 -23.31
N THR A 182 -10.13 15.60 -22.42
CA THR A 182 -11.07 15.95 -21.36
C THR A 182 -12.34 16.56 -21.99
N ASN A 183 -13.46 15.86 -21.91
CA ASN A 183 -14.76 16.33 -22.42
C ASN A 183 -15.61 16.86 -21.26
N GLN A 184 -15.79 18.18 -21.20
CA GLN A 184 -16.58 18.82 -20.14
C GLN A 184 -18.06 18.42 -20.15
N GLY A 185 -18.65 18.17 -21.31
CA GLY A 185 -20.04 17.72 -21.43
C GLY A 185 -20.24 16.34 -20.82
N ALA A 186 -19.36 15.40 -21.16
CA ALA A 186 -19.36 14.05 -20.56
C ALA A 186 -19.12 14.11 -19.03
N MET A 187 -18.21 14.97 -18.57
CA MET A 187 -17.97 15.16 -17.13
C MET A 187 -19.21 15.68 -16.38
N ARG A 188 -19.94 16.64 -16.96
CA ARG A 188 -21.19 17.15 -16.37
C ARG A 188 -22.25 16.05 -16.29
N GLN A 189 -22.43 15.27 -17.35
CA GLN A 189 -23.38 14.16 -17.36
C GLN A 189 -23.03 13.08 -16.31
N GLU A 190 -21.76 12.73 -16.15
CA GLU A 190 -21.32 11.80 -15.12
C GLU A 190 -21.50 12.37 -13.70
N TRP A 191 -21.27 13.67 -13.52
CA TRP A 191 -21.56 14.35 -12.26
C TRP A 191 -23.05 14.32 -11.92
N ASP A 192 -23.93 14.57 -12.89
CA ASP A 192 -25.38 14.51 -12.68
C ASP A 192 -25.85 13.08 -12.35
N LYS A 193 -25.23 12.07 -12.97
CA LYS A 193 -25.47 10.65 -12.60
C LYS A 193 -24.98 10.37 -11.19
N TYR A 194 -23.81 10.87 -10.81
CA TYR A 194 -23.26 10.72 -9.46
C TYR A 194 -24.19 11.36 -8.41
N GLN A 195 -24.65 12.60 -8.64
CA GLN A 195 -25.60 13.27 -7.74
C GLN A 195 -26.91 12.49 -7.60
N ARG A 196 -27.46 11.95 -8.69
CA ARG A 196 -28.66 11.10 -8.65
C ARG A 196 -28.43 9.82 -7.83
N ARG A 197 -27.28 9.16 -8.00
CA ARG A 197 -26.91 7.97 -7.22
C ARG A 197 -26.74 8.28 -5.75
N GLN A 198 -26.12 9.41 -5.40
CA GLN A 198 -25.98 9.86 -4.01
C GLN A 198 -27.34 10.11 -3.35
N LYS A 199 -28.26 10.79 -4.05
CA LYS A 199 -29.63 10.99 -3.55
C LYS A 199 -30.38 9.67 -3.36
N ALA A 200 -30.31 8.77 -4.35
CA ALA A 200 -30.95 7.46 -4.27
C ALA A 200 -30.39 6.61 -3.10
N LEU A 201 -29.07 6.62 -2.92
CA LEU A 201 -28.41 5.97 -1.79
C LEU A 201 -28.85 6.58 -0.45
N GLY A 202 -28.92 7.91 -0.35
CA GLY A 202 -29.43 8.59 0.85
C GLY A 202 -30.85 8.16 1.19
N ASN A 203 -31.74 8.06 0.19
CA ASN A 203 -33.10 7.58 0.38
C ASN A 203 -33.16 6.11 0.83
N GLN A 204 -32.31 5.24 0.26
CA GLN A 204 -32.21 3.84 0.70
C GLN A 204 -31.71 3.73 2.14
N ILE A 205 -30.68 4.50 2.50
CA ILE A 205 -30.15 4.56 3.87
C ILE A 205 -31.23 5.01 4.85
N ALA A 206 -32.01 6.05 4.49
CA ALA A 206 -33.10 6.53 5.32
C ALA A 206 -34.18 5.45 5.51
N ARG A 207 -34.58 4.78 4.42
CA ARG A 207 -35.60 3.72 4.43
C ARG A 207 -35.19 2.50 5.25
N ASP A 208 -33.93 2.06 5.14
CA ASP A 208 -33.41 0.87 5.83
C ASP A 208 -32.63 1.20 7.11
N SER A 209 -32.79 2.40 7.67
CA SER A 209 -32.02 2.91 8.82
C SER A 209 -31.98 1.95 10.01
N THR A 210 -33.12 1.33 10.36
CA THR A 210 -33.20 0.35 11.45
C THR A 210 -32.41 -0.91 11.14
N LYS A 211 -32.51 -1.45 9.92
CA LYS A 211 -31.75 -2.64 9.50
C LYS A 211 -30.25 -2.35 9.50
N LEU A 212 -29.85 -1.21 8.94
CA LEU A 212 -28.45 -0.78 8.92
C LEU A 212 -27.89 -0.64 10.35
N ARG A 213 -28.67 -0.11 11.30
CA ARG A 213 -28.28 -0.05 12.71
C ARG A 213 -28.07 -1.43 13.30
N THR A 214 -28.99 -2.37 13.09
CA THR A 214 -28.83 -3.74 13.60
C THR A 214 -27.61 -4.47 13.00
N LEU A 215 -27.33 -4.24 11.71
CA LEU A 215 -26.13 -4.79 11.04
C LEU A 215 -24.86 -4.18 11.62
N SER A 216 -24.84 -2.85 11.84
CA SER A 216 -23.73 -2.16 12.50
C SER A 216 -23.47 -2.71 13.90
N ASP A 217 -24.53 -2.91 14.70
CA ASP A 217 -24.42 -3.49 16.05
C ASP A 217 -23.87 -4.92 16.02
N LYS A 218 -24.30 -5.74 15.05
CA LYS A 218 -23.77 -7.10 14.84
C LYS A 218 -22.29 -7.06 14.46
N LEU A 219 -21.88 -6.17 13.56
CA LEU A 219 -20.48 -6.00 13.16
C LEU A 219 -19.60 -5.53 14.33
N LEU A 220 -20.10 -4.59 15.14
CA LEU A 220 -19.41 -4.13 16.36
C LEU A 220 -19.21 -5.28 17.35
N LYS A 221 -20.24 -6.10 17.57
CA LYS A 221 -20.13 -7.31 18.42
C LYS A 221 -19.12 -8.30 17.85
N ALA A 222 -19.17 -8.59 16.55
CA ALA A 222 -18.21 -9.47 15.89
C ALA A 222 -16.77 -8.97 16.02
N ARG A 223 -16.52 -7.67 15.77
CA ARG A 223 -15.19 -7.06 15.90
C ARG A 223 -14.65 -7.15 17.34
N LYS A 224 -15.48 -6.90 18.34
CA LYS A 224 -15.10 -7.08 19.76
C LYS A 224 -14.76 -8.53 20.09
N MET A 225 -15.52 -9.49 19.56
CA MET A 225 -15.23 -10.92 19.72
C MET A 225 -13.90 -11.30 19.06
N THR A 226 -13.64 -10.86 17.83
CA THR A 226 -12.38 -11.10 17.12
C THR A 226 -11.19 -10.48 17.85
N GLN A 227 -11.33 -9.26 18.37
CA GLN A 227 -10.26 -8.61 19.15
C GLN A 227 -9.96 -9.37 20.44
N LYS A 228 -11.00 -9.85 21.15
CA LYS A 228 -10.84 -10.67 22.35
C LYS A 228 -10.18 -12.02 22.04
N GLN A 229 -10.53 -12.64 20.91
CA GLN A 229 -9.89 -13.88 20.45
C GLN A 229 -8.41 -13.67 20.10
N ARG A 230 -8.08 -12.58 19.40
CA ARG A 230 -6.67 -12.22 19.09
C ARG A 230 -5.87 -11.98 20.36
N ALA A 231 -6.38 -11.20 21.30
CA ALA A 231 -5.72 -10.96 22.59
C ALA A 231 -5.48 -12.26 23.37
N LYS A 232 -6.47 -13.17 23.41
CA LYS A 232 -6.31 -14.50 24.03
C LYS A 232 -5.25 -15.34 23.32
N ALA A 233 -5.22 -15.32 21.98
CA ALA A 233 -4.23 -16.06 21.21
C ALA A 233 -2.81 -15.52 21.46
N GLU A 234 -2.63 -14.20 21.51
CA GLU A 234 -1.37 -13.55 21.87
C GLU A 234 -0.92 -13.92 23.29
N GLU A 235 -1.83 -13.90 24.27
CA GLU A 235 -1.55 -14.32 25.65
C GLU A 235 -1.13 -15.80 25.72
N SER A 236 -1.83 -16.69 25.00
CA SER A 236 -1.45 -18.11 24.94
C SER A 236 -0.08 -18.32 24.28
N GLN A 237 0.24 -17.55 23.23
CA GLN A 237 1.54 -17.62 22.58
C GLN A 237 2.67 -17.13 23.49
N GLN A 238 2.42 -16.06 24.25
CA GLN A 238 3.39 -15.56 25.24
C GLN A 238 3.64 -16.58 26.36
N LYS A 239 2.58 -17.23 26.87
CA LYS A 239 2.71 -18.30 27.88
C LYS A 239 3.50 -19.50 27.33
N LEU A 240 3.18 -19.96 26.12
CA LEU A 240 3.90 -21.05 25.47
C LEU A 240 5.39 -20.71 25.29
N LYS A 241 5.70 -19.48 24.86
CA LYS A 241 7.08 -19.03 24.71
C LYS A 241 7.81 -18.97 26.05
N ALA A 242 7.17 -18.47 27.11
CA ALA A 242 7.74 -18.44 28.45
C ALA A 242 7.99 -19.85 29.00
N GLU A 243 7.10 -20.82 28.74
CA GLU A 243 7.34 -22.23 29.08
C GLU A 243 8.50 -22.84 28.28
N GLN A 244 8.59 -22.56 26.98
CA GLN A 244 9.72 -23.01 26.16
C GLN A 244 11.05 -22.44 26.64
N ASP A 245 11.09 -21.17 27.03
CA ASP A 245 12.29 -20.52 27.56
C ASP A 245 12.67 -21.11 28.93
N LYS A 246 11.70 -21.37 29.81
CA LYS A 246 11.92 -22.08 31.09
C LYS A 246 12.46 -23.49 30.86
N ASN A 247 11.88 -24.25 29.92
CA ASN A 247 12.33 -25.59 29.58
C ASN A 247 13.76 -25.60 29.02
N LYS A 248 14.14 -24.59 28.21
CA LYS A 248 15.53 -24.42 27.76
C LYS A 248 16.49 -24.19 28.91
N VAL A 249 16.15 -23.29 29.84
CA VAL A 249 16.98 -23.02 31.02
C VAL A 249 17.13 -24.27 31.89
N LEU A 250 16.04 -25.01 32.13
CA LEU A 250 16.06 -26.27 32.87
C LEU A 250 16.95 -27.32 32.19
N LEU A 251 16.83 -27.50 30.87
CA LEU A 251 17.70 -28.40 30.11
C LEU A 251 19.17 -28.01 30.23
N GLN A 252 19.48 -26.72 30.20
CA GLN A 252 20.84 -26.23 30.35
C GLN A 252 21.39 -26.46 31.77
N GLN A 253 20.58 -26.21 32.80
CA GLN A 253 20.93 -26.51 34.19
C GLN A 253 21.17 -28.01 34.42
N LEU A 254 20.35 -28.87 33.83
CA LEU A 254 20.54 -30.33 33.88
C LEU A 254 21.84 -30.75 33.18
N ALA A 255 22.13 -30.18 32.01
CA ALA A 255 23.37 -30.45 31.30
C ALA A 255 24.61 -29.99 32.09
N ASP A 256 24.55 -28.83 32.73
CA ASP A 256 25.66 -28.31 33.53
C ASP A 256 25.85 -29.12 34.82
N ARG A 257 24.76 -29.52 35.51
CA ARG A 257 24.83 -30.49 36.62
C ARG A 257 25.48 -31.80 36.19
N PHE A 258 25.08 -32.35 35.06
CA PHE A 258 25.63 -33.60 34.55
C PHE A 258 27.14 -33.48 34.23
N LYS A 259 27.60 -32.34 33.71
CA LYS A 259 29.03 -32.08 33.51
C LYS A 259 29.80 -32.02 34.82
N VAL A 260 29.25 -31.35 35.84
CA VAL A 260 29.89 -31.26 37.16
C VAL A 260 29.95 -32.64 37.82
N GLU A 261 28.87 -33.42 37.79
CA GLU A 261 28.86 -34.80 38.30
C GLU A 261 29.87 -35.70 37.57
N ARG A 262 29.95 -35.59 36.24
CA ARG A 262 30.96 -36.28 35.44
C ARG A 262 32.37 -35.91 35.89
N GLN A 263 32.66 -34.62 36.03
CA GLN A 263 33.98 -34.14 36.38
C GLN A 263 34.38 -34.57 37.79
N ALA A 264 33.48 -34.43 38.77
CA ALA A 264 33.70 -34.87 40.15
C ALA A 264 33.94 -36.39 40.25
N PHE A 265 33.20 -37.20 39.46
CA PHE A 265 33.41 -38.65 39.41
C PHE A 265 34.77 -39.01 38.82
N ILE A 266 35.15 -38.36 37.71
CA ILE A 266 36.45 -38.58 37.08
C ILE A 266 37.58 -38.19 38.04
N ASP A 267 37.49 -37.03 38.68
CA ASP A 267 38.53 -36.53 39.58
C ASP A 267 38.67 -37.42 40.82
N ALA A 268 37.57 -37.89 41.41
CA ALA A 268 37.60 -38.84 42.53
C ALA A 268 38.25 -40.19 42.15
N MET A 269 38.03 -40.67 40.92
CA MET A 269 38.63 -41.91 40.41
C MET A 269 40.12 -41.73 40.08
N VAL A 270 40.51 -40.57 39.57
CA VAL A 270 41.92 -40.24 39.35
C VAL A 270 42.68 -40.13 40.68
N MET A 271 42.07 -39.57 41.72
CA MET A 271 42.65 -39.52 43.06
C MET A 271 42.89 -40.90 43.71
N THR A 272 42.13 -41.93 43.31
CA THR A 272 42.35 -43.32 43.76
C THR A 272 43.35 -44.10 42.91
N GLY A 273 44.02 -43.43 41.96
CA GLY A 273 45.10 -44.00 41.14
C GLY A 273 44.67 -44.56 39.78
N VAL A 274 43.43 -44.34 39.35
CA VAL A 274 42.93 -44.80 38.05
C VAL A 274 43.32 -43.82 36.94
N SER A 275 43.70 -44.33 35.76
CA SER A 275 43.99 -43.49 34.59
C SER A 275 42.75 -42.70 34.15
N ARG A 276 42.95 -41.47 33.64
CA ARG A 276 41.83 -40.60 33.23
C ARG A 276 40.95 -41.23 32.14
N GLN A 277 41.53 -42.00 31.23
CA GLN A 277 40.79 -42.69 30.16
C GLN A 277 39.92 -43.83 30.72
N ASP A 278 40.41 -44.56 31.72
CA ASP A 278 39.64 -45.64 32.36
C ASP A 278 38.54 -45.09 33.28
N ALA A 279 38.78 -43.96 33.93
CA ALA A 279 37.77 -43.25 34.72
C ALA A 279 36.58 -42.78 33.86
N GLU A 280 36.83 -42.30 32.64
CA GLU A 280 35.78 -41.92 31.68
C GLU A 280 34.93 -43.11 31.22
N LYS A 281 35.57 -44.25 30.91
CA LYS A 281 34.85 -45.49 30.58
C LYS A 281 33.95 -45.95 31.72
N ARG A 282 34.45 -45.94 32.95
CA ARG A 282 33.69 -46.36 34.14
C ARG A 282 32.53 -45.41 34.47
N PHE A 283 32.66 -44.11 34.21
CA PHE A 283 31.53 -43.17 34.34
C PHE A 283 30.42 -43.48 33.32
N LEU A 284 30.78 -43.77 32.07
CA LEU A 284 29.81 -44.12 31.03
C LEU A 284 29.05 -45.41 31.37
N ASP A 285 29.73 -46.41 31.91
CA ASP A 285 29.09 -47.65 32.39
C ASP A 285 28.19 -47.43 33.62
N TYR A 286 28.62 -46.59 34.56
CA TYR A 286 27.80 -46.19 35.71
C TYR A 286 26.50 -45.50 35.29
N VAL A 287 26.57 -44.54 34.35
CA VAL A 287 25.37 -43.86 33.82
C VAL A 287 24.46 -44.83 33.06
N LYS A 288 25.03 -45.74 32.27
CA LYS A 288 24.27 -46.79 31.56
C LYS A 288 23.52 -47.73 32.50
N ASN A 289 24.12 -48.09 33.63
CA ASN A 289 23.50 -48.99 34.60
C ASN A 289 22.48 -48.29 35.51
N LYS A 290 22.67 -47.00 35.81
CA LYS A 290 21.72 -46.22 36.62
C LYS A 290 20.39 -45.93 35.91
N GLY A 291 20.37 -45.95 34.57
CA GLY A 291 19.15 -45.76 33.76
C GLY A 291 18.34 -47.03 33.47
N ARG A 292 18.72 -48.19 34.03
CA ARG A 292 18.06 -49.49 33.84
C ARG A 292 17.28 -49.99 35.08
N GLY A 293 17.19 -49.19 36.14
CA GLY A 293 16.41 -49.46 37.35
C GLY A 293 15.16 -48.61 37.44
#